data_AF-A0A8J7PWX4-F1
#
_entry.id   AF-A0A8J7PWX4-F1
#
_cell.length_a   1.000
_cell.length_b   1.000
_cell.length_c   1.000
_cell.angle_alpha   90.00
_cell.angle_beta   90.00
_cell.angle_gamma   90.00
#
_symmetry.space_group_name_H-M   'P 1'
#
loop_
_entity.id
_entity.type
_entity.pdbx_description
1 polymer ?
#
loop_
_entity_poly.entity_id
_entity_poly.type
_entity_poly.pdbx_seq_one_letter_code
_entity_poly.pdbx_strand_id
1 'polypeptide(L)'
;MAHDIVPIELGLTKGDVVTLWAPRWREDGEEWEAFLGDEDALFVFTDVAKLAAFVRTDEDHDLADHPAWHVVPGLAASELIPDDNHSYDLVGVPELVAEEPDSWTISELDDIVSMVRSIAEVCELDAV
;
A
#
# COMPACT_ATOMS: atom_id res chain seq x y z
N MET A 1 -12.49 -3.28 -12.61
CA MET A 1 -11.94 -2.35 -11.62
C MET A 1 -11.23 -3.22 -10.62
N ALA A 2 -9.93 -3.00 -10.40
CA ALA A 2 -9.09 -3.82 -9.51
C ALA A 2 -9.49 -3.56 -8.05
N HIS A 3 -10.68 -4.05 -7.65
CA HIS A 3 -11.18 -3.88 -6.29
C HIS A 3 -10.34 -4.63 -5.25
N ASP A 4 -9.39 -5.46 -5.70
CA ASP A 4 -8.63 -6.37 -4.87
C ASP A 4 -7.14 -5.99 -4.77
N ILE A 5 -6.63 -5.12 -5.65
CA ILE A 5 -5.24 -4.60 -5.58
C ILE A 5 -5.30 -3.09 -5.88
N VAL A 6 -4.91 -2.28 -4.90
CA VAL A 6 -5.03 -0.82 -4.93
C VAL A 6 -3.65 -0.15 -4.89
N PRO A 7 -3.42 0.92 -5.67
CA PRO A 7 -2.24 1.75 -5.53
C PRO A 7 -2.33 2.58 -4.24
N ILE A 8 -1.25 2.64 -3.48
CA ILE A 8 -1.15 3.45 -2.27
C ILE A 8 0.05 4.40 -2.35
N GLU A 9 -0.02 5.50 -1.62
CA GLU A 9 1.09 6.44 -1.40
C GLU A 9 1.50 6.45 0.07
N LEU A 10 2.82 6.45 0.32
CA LEU A 10 3.39 6.57 1.65
C LEU A 10 4.26 7.84 1.70
N GLY A 11 3.87 8.79 2.54
CA GLY A 11 4.66 9.97 2.87
C GLY A 11 5.76 9.60 3.87
N LEU A 12 7.02 9.59 3.41
CA LEU A 12 8.17 9.18 4.22
C LEU A 12 9.18 10.33 4.37
N THR A 13 10.04 10.24 5.39
CA THR A 13 11.08 11.27 5.63
C THR A 13 12.08 11.46 4.47
N LYS A 14 12.16 10.50 3.55
CA LYS A 14 13.02 10.55 2.35
C LYS A 14 12.26 10.98 1.09
N GLY A 15 10.99 11.36 1.21
CA GLY A 15 10.09 11.70 0.13
C GLY A 15 8.98 10.67 -0.03
N ASP A 16 7.97 11.06 -0.81
CA ASP A 16 6.77 10.25 -1.04
C ASP A 16 7.07 9.13 -2.01
N VAL A 17 6.45 7.97 -1.77
CA VAL A 17 6.61 6.79 -2.60
C VAL A 17 5.27 6.13 -2.86
N VAL A 18 5.15 5.46 -4.01
CA VAL A 18 3.97 4.70 -4.40
C VAL A 18 4.27 3.20 -4.47
N THR A 19 3.28 2.38 -4.15
CA THR A 19 3.32 0.92 -4.26
C THR A 19 1.91 0.34 -4.46
N LEU A 20 1.77 -0.98 -4.47
CA LEU A 20 0.47 -1.66 -4.49
C LEU A 20 0.23 -2.40 -3.18
N TRP A 21 -1.03 -2.43 -2.78
CA TRP A 21 -1.54 -3.17 -1.64
C TRP A 21 -2.72 -4.03 -2.10
N ALA A 22 -2.74 -5.28 -1.70
CA ALA A 22 -3.91 -6.15 -1.79
C ALA A 22 -4.56 -6.22 -0.40
N PRO A 23 -5.68 -5.51 -0.17
CA PRO A 23 -6.42 -5.62 1.09
C PRO A 23 -6.86 -7.05 1.33
N ARG A 24 -7.24 -7.35 2.58
CA ARG A 24 -7.58 -8.71 3.01
C ARG A 24 -8.52 -9.43 2.05
N TRP A 25 -8.06 -10.56 1.52
CA TRP A 25 -8.87 -11.46 0.69
C TRP A 25 -8.91 -12.87 1.29
N ARG A 26 -9.82 -13.71 0.77
CA ARG A 26 -9.92 -15.11 1.16
C ARG A 26 -9.68 -16.02 -0.01
N GLU A 27 -8.82 -16.99 0.19
CA GLU A 27 -8.52 -18.04 -0.77
C GLU A 27 -8.34 -19.38 -0.05
N ASP A 28 -8.97 -20.43 -0.56
CA ASP A 28 -8.91 -21.79 0.00
C ASP A 28 -9.22 -21.93 1.51
N GLY A 29 -9.97 -20.98 2.06
CA GLY A 29 -10.36 -20.97 3.48
C GLY A 29 -9.38 -20.24 4.40
N GLU A 30 -8.31 -19.69 3.85
CA GLU A 30 -7.32 -18.86 4.53
C GLU A 30 -7.56 -17.37 4.21
N GLU A 31 -7.14 -16.49 5.11
CA GLU A 31 -7.22 -15.04 4.96
C GLU A 31 -5.81 -14.52 4.69
N TRP A 32 -5.67 -13.72 3.64
CA TRP A 32 -4.41 -13.24 3.13
C TRP A 32 -4.44 -11.71 3.04
N GLU A 33 -3.27 -11.09 3.15
CA GLU A 33 -3.02 -9.68 2.91
C GLU A 33 -1.60 -9.57 2.36
N ALA A 34 -1.37 -8.69 1.38
CA ALA A 34 -0.07 -8.59 0.74
C ALA A 34 0.19 -7.20 0.20
N PHE A 35 1.47 -6.87 0.04
CA PHE A 35 1.93 -5.68 -0.66
C PHE A 35 2.78 -6.10 -1.86
N LEU A 36 3.05 -5.18 -2.77
CA LEU A 36 4.07 -5.40 -3.79
C LEU A 36 5.44 -5.49 -3.10
N GLY A 37 5.99 -6.70 -3.07
CA GLY A 37 7.19 -7.03 -2.31
C GLY A 37 7.63 -8.47 -2.53
N ASP A 38 8.67 -8.88 -1.82
CA ASP A 38 9.18 -10.24 -1.78
C ASP A 38 9.64 -10.55 -0.35
N GLU A 39 9.10 -11.61 0.25
CA GLU A 39 9.31 -11.97 1.66
C GLU A 39 9.01 -10.79 2.62
N ASP A 40 10.02 -10.26 3.30
CA ASP A 40 9.91 -9.15 4.25
C ASP A 40 10.14 -7.77 3.59
N ALA A 41 10.44 -7.75 2.28
CA ALA A 41 10.80 -6.54 1.56
C ALA A 41 9.59 -5.89 0.87
N LEU A 42 9.25 -4.65 1.27
CA LEU A 42 8.29 -3.81 0.56
C LEU A 42 8.96 -3.08 -0.62
N PHE A 43 8.45 -3.28 -1.83
CA PHE A 43 8.91 -2.54 -3.02
C PHE A 43 8.18 -1.22 -3.13
N VAL A 44 8.93 -0.13 -3.27
CA VAL A 44 8.37 1.23 -3.37
C VAL A 44 9.02 2.01 -4.51
N PHE A 45 8.26 2.90 -5.13
CA PHE A 45 8.70 3.66 -6.30
C PHE A 45 8.52 5.16 -6.06
N THR A 46 9.44 5.98 -6.55
CA THR A 46 9.35 7.45 -6.40
C THR A 46 8.28 8.09 -7.29
N ASP A 47 7.71 7.32 -8.22
CA ASP A 47 6.71 7.81 -9.16
C ASP A 47 5.94 6.64 -9.82
N VAL A 48 4.73 6.94 -10.26
CA VAL A 48 3.80 5.98 -10.88
C VAL A 48 4.33 5.42 -12.21
N ALA A 49 5.19 6.15 -12.94
CA ALA A 49 5.74 5.64 -14.19
C ALA A 49 6.70 4.48 -13.96
N LYS A 50 7.50 4.54 -12.88
CA LYS A 50 8.36 3.42 -12.47
C LYS A 50 7.56 2.22 -11.96
N LEU A 51 6.51 2.46 -11.16
CA LEU A 51 5.58 1.39 -10.76
C LEU A 51 4.96 0.73 -11.99
N ALA A 52 4.41 1.52 -12.91
CA ALA A 52 3.81 1.02 -14.15
C ALA A 52 4.79 0.28 -15.06
N ALA A 53 6.08 0.61 -15.01
CA ALA A 53 7.12 -0.14 -15.72
C ALA A 53 7.38 -1.48 -15.06
N PHE A 54 7.51 -1.51 -13.73
CA PHE A 54 7.77 -2.72 -12.94
C PHE A 54 6.67 -3.77 -13.14
N VAL A 55 5.41 -3.39 -12.91
CA VAL A 55 4.26 -4.32 -12.98
C VAL A 55 4.01 -4.91 -14.38
N ARG A 56 4.70 -4.41 -15.41
CA ARG A 56 4.62 -4.94 -16.78
C ARG A 56 5.74 -5.92 -17.13
N THR A 57 6.79 -5.98 -16.34
CA THR A 57 8.01 -6.72 -16.69
C THR A 57 8.44 -7.73 -15.64
N ASP A 58 8.11 -7.48 -14.38
CA ASP A 58 8.51 -8.31 -13.26
C ASP A 58 7.36 -9.19 -12.79
N GLU A 59 7.69 -10.43 -12.42
CA GLU A 59 6.75 -11.44 -11.91
C GLU A 59 7.29 -12.10 -10.61
N ASP A 60 8.50 -11.73 -10.15
CA ASP A 60 9.12 -12.28 -8.95
C ASP A 60 8.75 -11.40 -7.73
N HIS A 61 7.48 -11.47 -7.31
CA HIS A 61 6.95 -10.72 -6.15
C HIS A 61 5.67 -11.37 -5.60
N ASP A 62 5.31 -11.10 -4.35
CA ASP A 62 4.21 -11.75 -3.62
C ASP A 62 2.83 -11.55 -4.26
N LEU A 63 2.59 -10.39 -4.89
CA LEU A 63 1.32 -10.15 -5.58
C LEU A 63 1.13 -10.99 -6.85
N ALA A 64 2.16 -11.70 -7.35
CA ALA A 64 2.05 -12.47 -8.59
C ALA A 64 1.05 -13.64 -8.45
N ASP A 65 0.91 -14.18 -7.24
CA ASP A 65 -0.03 -15.26 -6.91
C ASP A 65 -1.46 -14.74 -6.64
N HIS A 66 -1.66 -13.43 -6.52
CA HIS A 66 -2.99 -12.87 -6.25
C HIS A 66 -3.94 -13.11 -7.44
N PRO A 67 -5.19 -13.60 -7.24
CA PRO A 67 -6.10 -13.95 -8.34
C PRO A 67 -6.39 -12.83 -9.34
N ALA A 68 -6.40 -11.58 -8.87
CA ALA A 68 -6.62 -10.39 -9.68
C ALA A 68 -5.34 -9.82 -10.34
N TRP A 69 -4.15 -10.37 -10.07
CA TRP A 69 -2.87 -9.83 -10.55
C TRP A 69 -2.83 -9.67 -12.07
N HIS A 70 -3.39 -10.64 -12.80
CA HIS A 70 -3.45 -10.66 -14.26
C HIS A 70 -4.04 -9.40 -14.92
N VAL A 71 -4.77 -8.56 -14.16
CA VAL A 71 -5.31 -7.28 -14.61
C VAL A 71 -4.28 -6.14 -14.50
N VAL A 72 -3.43 -6.16 -13.47
CA VAL A 72 -2.54 -5.05 -13.09
C VAL A 72 -1.55 -4.67 -14.20
N PRO A 73 -0.84 -5.61 -14.87
CA PRO A 73 0.06 -5.28 -15.99
C PRO A 73 -0.65 -4.56 -17.16
N GLY A 74 -1.97 -4.72 -17.27
CA GLY A 74 -2.79 -4.12 -18.33
C GLY A 74 -3.29 -2.71 -18.05
N LEU A 75 -3.22 -2.25 -16.79
CA LEU A 75 -3.76 -0.95 -16.37
C LEU A 75 -3.04 0.23 -17.05
N ALA A 76 -3.74 1.32 -17.28
CA ALA A 76 -3.12 2.58 -17.67
C ALA A 76 -2.34 3.17 -16.48
N ALA A 77 -1.29 3.94 -16.74
CA ALA A 77 -0.53 4.59 -15.66
C ALA A 77 -1.40 5.50 -14.80
N SER A 78 -2.45 6.12 -15.37
CA SER A 78 -3.41 6.92 -14.62
C SER A 78 -4.27 6.14 -13.63
N GLU A 79 -4.42 4.83 -13.83
CA GLU A 79 -5.17 3.94 -12.92
C GLU A 79 -4.29 3.41 -11.77
N LEU A 80 -2.99 3.68 -11.83
CA LEU A 80 -2.01 3.35 -10.78
C LEU A 80 -1.65 4.57 -9.92
N ILE A 81 -2.40 5.67 -10.08
CA ILE A 81 -2.27 6.86 -9.23
C ILE A 81 -3.13 6.60 -7.97
N PRO A 82 -2.55 6.63 -6.76
CA PRO A 82 -3.31 6.55 -5.52
C PRO A 82 -4.33 7.68 -5.44
N ASP A 83 -5.51 7.39 -4.89
CA ASP A 83 -6.50 8.41 -4.57
C ASP A 83 -6.29 8.93 -3.13
N ASP A 84 -7.02 9.99 -2.76
CA ASP A 84 -6.90 10.65 -1.46
C ASP A 84 -7.18 9.70 -0.28
N ASN A 85 -7.95 8.62 -0.49
CA ASN A 85 -8.27 7.63 0.54
C ASN A 85 -7.15 6.59 0.74
N HIS A 86 -6.17 6.56 -0.15
CA HIS A 86 -5.05 5.62 -0.16
C HIS A 86 -3.69 6.34 -0.09
N SER A 87 -3.66 7.55 0.47
CA SER A 87 -2.43 8.28 0.78
C SER A 87 -2.24 8.39 2.28
N TYR A 88 -1.07 7.98 2.78
CA TYR A 88 -0.78 7.88 4.20
C TYR A 88 0.50 8.69 4.53
N ASP A 89 0.35 9.82 5.21
CA ASP A 89 1.47 10.67 5.62
C ASP A 89 2.01 10.27 6.99
N LEU A 90 3.04 9.42 7.00
CA LEU A 90 3.69 8.98 8.24
C LEU A 90 4.55 10.09 8.86
N VAL A 91 5.00 11.07 8.06
CA VAL A 91 5.79 12.22 8.55
C VAL A 91 4.89 13.21 9.28
N GLY A 92 3.64 13.35 8.84
CA GLY A 92 2.63 14.24 9.43
C GLY A 92 2.03 13.75 10.75
N VAL A 93 2.15 12.46 11.09
CA VAL A 93 1.56 11.87 12.30
C VAL A 93 1.85 12.65 13.59
N PRO A 94 3.09 13.11 13.89
CA PRO A 94 3.34 13.88 15.11
C PRO A 94 2.56 15.20 15.17
N GLU A 95 2.36 15.85 14.02
CA GLU A 95 1.57 17.08 13.93
C GLU A 95 0.08 16.76 14.13
N LEU A 96 -0.43 15.72 13.45
CA LEU A 96 -1.81 15.24 13.56
C LEU A 96 -2.18 14.89 15.01
N VAL A 97 -1.28 14.22 15.74
CA VAL A 97 -1.46 13.87 17.15
C VAL A 97 -1.46 15.09 18.07
N ALA A 98 -0.82 16.19 17.66
CA ALA A 98 -0.77 17.44 18.43
C ALA A 98 -2.02 18.32 18.24
N GLU A 99 -2.86 18.03 17.25
CA GLU A 99 -4.10 18.76 16.97
C GLU A 99 -5.19 18.52 18.04
N GLU A 100 -6.24 19.35 18.01
CA GLU A 100 -7.42 19.11 18.84
C GLU A 100 -8.16 17.87 18.30
N PRO A 101 -8.40 16.85 19.14
CA PRO A 101 -8.99 15.62 18.66
C PRO A 101 -10.46 15.82 18.27
N ASP A 102 -10.76 15.61 16.99
CA ASP A 102 -12.10 15.50 16.46
C ASP A 102 -12.27 14.22 15.61
N SER A 103 -13.47 14.02 15.04
CA SER A 103 -13.73 12.81 14.26
C SER A 103 -12.86 12.66 13.02
N TRP A 104 -12.42 13.77 12.42
CA TRP A 104 -11.56 13.76 11.24
C TRP A 104 -10.14 13.36 11.64
N THR A 105 -9.51 14.10 12.56
CA THR A 105 -8.15 13.85 13.03
C THR A 105 -7.98 12.43 13.59
N ILE A 106 -8.99 11.93 14.32
CA ILE A 106 -8.96 10.56 14.85
C ILE A 106 -9.08 9.51 13.74
N SER A 107 -9.93 9.74 12.73
CA SER A 107 -10.08 8.80 11.61
C SER A 107 -8.79 8.75 10.77
N GLU A 108 -8.21 9.90 10.45
CA GLU A 108 -6.97 9.98 9.68
C GLU A 108 -5.80 9.29 10.41
N LEU A 109 -5.70 9.49 11.73
CA LEU A 109 -4.70 8.80 12.54
C LEU A 109 -4.93 7.27 12.57
N ASP A 110 -6.18 6.83 12.69
CA ASP A 110 -6.54 5.40 12.67
C ASP A 110 -6.19 4.76 11.34
N ASP A 111 -6.44 5.44 10.21
CA ASP A 111 -6.12 4.98 8.87
C ASP A 111 -4.60 4.82 8.69
N ILE A 112 -3.80 5.82 9.11
CA ILE A 112 -2.33 5.76 9.02
C ILE A 112 -1.77 4.65 9.93
N VAL A 113 -2.23 4.57 11.18
CA VAL A 113 -1.76 3.53 12.12
C VAL A 113 -2.16 2.14 11.65
N SER A 114 -3.35 1.98 11.08
CA SER A 114 -3.80 0.71 10.51
C SER A 114 -2.94 0.28 9.33
N MET A 115 -2.61 1.20 8.42
CA MET A 115 -1.71 0.92 7.30
C MET A 115 -0.30 0.51 7.77
N VAL A 116 0.27 1.22 8.76
CA VAL A 116 1.58 0.85 9.33
C VAL A 116 1.54 -0.54 9.97
N ARG A 117 0.43 -0.91 10.64
CA ARG A 117 0.25 -2.24 11.21
C ARG A 117 0.14 -3.32 10.15
N SER A 118 -0.60 -3.08 9.07
CA SER A 118 -0.66 -4.00 7.93
C SER A 118 0.72 -4.22 7.31
N ILE A 119 1.50 -3.16 7.09
CA ILE A 119 2.88 -3.28 6.58
C ILE A 119 3.73 -4.10 7.54
N ALA A 120 3.66 -3.85 8.84
CA ALA A 120 4.45 -4.57 9.83
C ALA A 120 4.05 -6.05 9.94
N GLU A 121 2.76 -6.37 9.85
CA GLU A 121 2.27 -7.75 9.87
C GLU A 121 2.72 -8.52 8.63
N VAL A 122 2.57 -7.94 7.43
CA VAL A 122 2.98 -8.57 6.16
C VAL A 122 4.50 -8.70 6.07
N CYS A 123 5.26 -7.69 6.45
CA CYS A 123 6.73 -7.71 6.41
C CYS A 123 7.37 -8.36 7.65
N GLU A 124 6.59 -9.07 8.49
CA GLU A 124 7.06 -9.75 9.70
C GLU A 124 7.93 -8.88 10.65
N LEU A 125 7.59 -7.59 10.79
CA LEU A 125 8.35 -6.64 11.62
C LEU A 125 8.00 -6.79 13.11
N ASP A 126 9.03 -6.96 13.95
CA ASP A 126 8.88 -7.08 15.42
C ASP A 126 8.35 -5.80 16.11
N ALA A 127 8.45 -4.64 15.46
CA ALA A 127 8.15 -3.35 16.05
C ALA A 127 7.29 -2.47 15.12
N VAL A 128 6.30 -1.83 15.73
CA VAL A 128 5.47 -0.75 15.17
C VAL A 128 5.62 0.49 16.05
#